data_AF-A0A962SXJ3-F1
#
_entry.id   AF-A0A962SXJ3-F1
#
_cell.length_a   1.000
_cell.length_b   1.000
_cell.length_c   1.000
_cell.angle_alpha   90.00
_cell.angle_beta   90.00
_cell.angle_gamma   90.00
#
_symmetry.space_group_name_H-M   'P 1'
#
loop_
_entity.id
_entity.type
_entity.pdbx_description
1 polymer ?
#
loop_
_entity_poly.entity_id
_entity_poly.type
_entity_poly.pdbx_seq_one_letter_code
_entity_poly.pdbx_strand_id
1 'polypeptide(L)' 'MQTAQRRGRHGHRDATLILLAYRHGLRVGELCALRWDQIELDQGFLHVRRLKHGIPSVHPLRGPEIRALRQLRRETGP' A
#
# COMPACT_ATOMS: atom_id res chain seq x y z
N MET A 1 -3.91 12.67 -4.16
CA MET A 1 -4.27 11.40 -4.85
C MET A 1 -5.58 11.49 -5.67
N GLN A 2 -6.21 12.66 -5.87
CA GLN A 2 -7.53 12.74 -6.53
C GLN A 2 -7.49 12.41 -8.03
N THR A 3 -6.39 12.73 -8.73
CA THR A 3 -6.25 12.45 -10.16
C THR A 3 -6.27 10.95 -10.46
N ALA A 4 -5.56 10.15 -9.66
CA ALA A 4 -5.52 8.70 -9.82
C ALA A 4 -6.89 8.05 -9.55
N GLN A 5 -7.67 8.57 -8.58
CA GLN A 5 -9.02 8.07 -8.31
C GLN A 5 -9.99 8.26 -9.48
N ARG A 6 -9.80 9.29 -10.30
CA ARG A 6 -10.71 9.66 -11.40
C ARG A 6 -10.32 9.05 -12.75
N ARG A 7 -9.22 8.28 -12.82
CA ARG A 7 -8.75 7.68 -14.06
C ARG A 7 -8.79 6.16 -14.01
N GLY A 8 -9.22 5.56 -15.13
CA GLY A 8 -9.17 4.11 -15.34
C GLY A 8 -10.21 3.33 -14.54
N ARG A 9 -10.10 2.00 -14.60
CA ARG A 9 -11.07 1.07 -13.99
C ARG A 9 -10.84 0.84 -12.50
N HIS A 10 -9.63 1.08 -12.01
CA HIS A 10 -9.19 0.74 -10.65
C HIS A 10 -8.75 1.99 -9.85
N GLY A 11 -9.51 3.09 -9.96
CA GLY A 11 -9.09 4.39 -9.42
C GLY A 11 -8.75 4.37 -7.93
N HIS A 12 -9.55 3.70 -7.09
CA HIS A 12 -9.27 3.58 -5.65
C HIS A 12 -8.00 2.78 -5.36
N ARG A 13 -7.83 1.63 -6.03
CA ARG A 13 -6.61 0.81 -5.93
C ARG A 13 -5.39 1.61 -6.33
N ASP A 14 -5.41 2.23 -7.50
CA ASP A 14 -4.24 2.92 -8.06
C ASP A 14 -3.88 4.16 -7.21
N ALA A 15 -4.87 4.89 -6.70
CA ALA A 15 -4.64 5.97 -5.73
C ALA A 15 -4.05 5.47 -4.41
N THR A 16 -4.48 4.30 -3.92
CA THR A 16 -3.94 3.65 -2.72
C THR A 16 -2.49 3.21 -2.94
N LEU A 17 -2.18 2.64 -4.10
CA LEU A 17 -0.83 2.21 -4.46
C LEU A 17 0.14 3.40 -4.49
N ILE A 18 -0.25 4.53 -5.10
CA ILE A 18 0.58 5.75 -5.14
C ILE A 18 0.78 6.32 -3.72
N LEU A 19 -0.24 6.27 -2.86
CA LEU A 19 -0.14 6.70 -1.46
C LEU A 19 0.92 5.91 -0.69
N LEU A 20 0.88 4.58 -0.79
CA LEU A 20 1.84 3.72 -0.11
C LEU A 20 3.25 3.90 -0.66
N ALA A 21 3.40 3.99 -1.99
CA ALA A 21 4.69 4.20 -2.63
C ALA A 21 5.33 5.51 -2.16
N TYR A 22 4.56 6.59 -2.12
CA TYR A 22 5.04 7.91 -1.68
C TYR A 22 5.45 7.92 -0.19
N ARG A 23 4.66 7.29 0.69
CA ARG A 23 4.92 7.33 2.13
C ARG A 23 5.97 6.36 2.64
N HIS A 24 6.12 5.22 1.98
CA HIS A 24 7.04 4.17 2.42
C HIS A 24 8.25 4.00 1.50
N GLY A 25 8.34 4.82 0.45
CA GLY A 25 9.44 4.77 -0.53
C GLY A 25 9.51 3.41 -1.23
N LEU A 26 8.35 2.83 -1.56
CA LEU A 26 8.32 1.54 -2.26
C LEU A 26 8.74 1.73 -3.71
N ARG A 27 9.65 0.88 -4.18
CA ARG A 27 9.95 0.78 -5.62
C ARG A 27 8.79 0.10 -6.33
N VAL A 28 8.66 0.33 -7.65
CA VAL A 28 7.59 -0.28 -8.45
C VAL A 28 7.51 -1.81 -8.28
N GLY A 29 8.65 -2.51 -8.24
CA GLY A 29 8.67 -3.96 -8.02
C GLY A 29 8.23 -4.38 -6.62
N GLU A 30 8.56 -3.59 -5.59
CA GLU A 30 8.14 -3.84 -4.21
C GLU A 30 6.63 -3.61 -4.06
N LEU A 31 6.11 -2.55 -4.68
CA LEU A 31 4.70 -2.19 -4.69
C LEU A 31 3.85 -3.23 -5.43
N CYS A 32 4.28 -3.69 -6.60
CA CYS A 32 3.58 -4.71 -7.38
C CYS A 32 3.60 -6.09 -6.72
N ALA A 33 4.59 -6.38 -5.87
CA ALA A 33 4.70 -7.65 -5.14
C ALA A 33 4.12 -7.59 -3.72
N LEU A 34 3.50 -6.48 -3.32
CA LEU A 34 2.98 -6.29 -1.97
C LEU A 34 1.81 -7.26 -1.68
N ARG A 35 1.89 -7.95 -0.54
CA ARG A 35 0.89 -8.93 -0.09
C ARG A 35 0.16 -8.46 1.16
N TRP A 36 -1.07 -8.95 1.37
CA TRP A 36 -1.86 -8.62 2.55
C TRP A 36 -1.25 -9.10 3.87
N ASP A 37 -0.48 -10.20 3.86
CA ASP A 37 0.26 -10.71 5.02
C ASP A 37 1.38 -9.79 5.51
N GLN A 38 1.78 -8.80 4.71
CA GLN A 38 2.74 -7.76 5.10
C GLN A 38 2.08 -6.55 5.76
N ILE A 39 0.74 -6.50 5.80
CA ILE A 39 -0.02 -5.32 6.23
C ILE A 39 -0.81 -5.65 7.51
N GLU A 40 -0.34 -5.17 8.64
CA GLU A 40 -1.00 -5.31 9.93
C GLU A 40 -1.92 -4.10 10.16
N LEU A 41 -3.15 -4.18 9.65
CA LEU A 41 -4.11 -3.06 9.72
C LEU A 41 -4.61 -2.73 11.14
N ASP A 42 -4.50 -3.67 12.08
CA ASP A 42 -4.94 -3.48 13.46
C ASP A 42 -3.85 -2.84 14.32
N GLN A 43 -2.59 -3.21 14.08
CA GLN A 43 -1.44 -2.60 14.75
C GLN A 43 -0.92 -1.34 14.02
N GLY A 44 -1.30 -1.18 12.75
CA GLY A 44 -0.89 -0.05 11.93
C GLY A 44 0.56 -0.17 11.45
N PHE A 45 1.01 -1.36 11.06
CA PHE A 45 2.35 -1.59 10.53
C PHE A 45 2.34 -2.16 9.12
N LEU A 46 3.34 -1.77 8.34
CA LEU A 46 3.66 -2.32 7.03
C LEU A 46 5.07 -2.92 7.06
N HIS A 47 5.15 -4.23 6.82
CA HIS A 47 6.39 -4.97 6.70
C HIS A 47 6.92 -4.88 5.27
N VAL A 48 7.91 -4.03 5.03
CA VAL A 48 8.48 -3.82 3.70
C VAL A 48 9.60 -4.82 3.43
N ARG A 49 9.33 -5.78 2.54
CA ARG A 49 10.35 -6.64 1.93
C ARG A 49 11.01 -5.88 0.79
N ARG A 50 12.20 -5.35 1.06
CA ARG A 50 12.97 -4.61 0.06
C ARG A 50 13.56 -5.56 -0.98
N LEU A 51 13.52 -5.16 -2.25
CA LEU A 51 14.15 -5.92 -3.33
C LEU A 51 15.66 -5.65 -3.40
N LYS A 52 16.38 -6.52 -4.11
CA LYS A 52 17.84 -6.49 -4.28
C LYS A 52 18.53 -6.50 -2.89
N HIS A 53 19.62 -5.76 -2.74
CA HIS A 53 20.36 -5.64 -1.48
C HIS A 53 19.72 -4.63 -0.49
N GLY A 54 18.41 -4.42 -0.56
CA GLY A 54 17.72 -3.53 0.37
C GLY A 54 17.49 -4.19 1.72
N ILE A 55 17.60 -3.43 2.80
CA ILE A 55 17.38 -3.91 4.17
C ILE A 55 15.87 -3.91 4.47
N PRO A 56 15.26 -5.05 4.84
CA PRO A 56 13.86 -5.10 5.26
C PRO A 56 13.57 -4.12 6.40
N SER A 57 12.38 -3.52 6.39
CA SER A 57 12.03 -2.48 7.36
C SER A 57 10.54 -2.51 7.68
N VAL A 58 10.19 -2.11 8.89
CA VAL A 58 8.79 -1.95 9.34
C VAL A 58 8.47 -0.46 9.32
N HIS A 59 7.39 -0.10 8.63
CA HIS A 59 6.95 1.28 8.49
C HIS A 59 5.59 1.44 9.19
N PRO A 60 5.37 2.54 9.96
CA PRO A 60 4.06 2.82 10.53
C PRO A 60 3.08 3.27 9.45
N LEU A 61 1.86 2.73 9.49
CA LEU A 61 0.73 3.18 8.70
C LEU A 61 -0.03 4.27 9.44
N ARG A 62 -0.39 5.36 8.76
CA ARG A 62 -1.23 6.42 9.35
C ARG A 62 -2.69 6.24 8.95
N GLY A 63 -3.57 6.97 9.63
CA GLY A 63 -5.02 6.90 9.42
C GLY A 63 -5.48 6.93 7.96
N PRO A 64 -4.94 7.81 7.08
CA PRO A 64 -5.29 7.79 5.65
C PRO A 64 -4.95 6.48 4.94
N GLU A 65 -3.77 5.89 5.20
CA GLU A 65 -3.35 4.62 4.60
C GLU A 65 -4.22 3.47 5.10
N ILE A 66 -4.47 3.41 6.41
CA ILE A 66 -5.32 2.37 7.02
C ILE A 66 -6.74 2.41 6.44
N ARG A 67 -7.34 3.60 6.31
CA ARG A 67 -8.68 3.73 5.72
C ARG A 67 -8.70 3.28 4.25
N ALA A 68 -7.73 3.70 3.46
CA ALA A 68 -7.63 3.33 2.05
C ALA A 68 -7.45 1.82 1.87
N LEU A 69 -6.54 1.21 2.64
CA LEU A 69 -6.28 -0.23 2.63
C LEU A 69 -7.47 -1.05 3.11
N ARG A 70 -8.16 -0.63 4.19
CA ARG A 70 -9.38 -1.31 4.67
C ARG A 70 -10.48 -1.30 3.62
N GLN A 71 -10.65 -0.18 2.91
CA GLN A 71 -11.59 -0.10 1.80
C GLN A 71 -11.19 -1.02 0.66
N LEU A 72 -9.92 -0.97 0.24
CA LEU A 72 -9.41 -1.81 -0.84
C LEU A 72 -9.61 -3.31 -0.55
N ARG A 73 -9.32 -3.75 0.69
CA ARG A 73 -9.51 -5.15 1.12
C ARG A 73 -10.97 -5.62 1.03
N ARG A 74 -11.94 -4.72 1.30
CA ARG A 74 -13.37 -5.05 1.15
C ARG A 74 -13.79 -5.19 -0.31
N GLU A 75 -13.18 -4.40 -1.20
CA GLU A 75 -13.50 -4.40 -2.64
C GLU A 75 -12.89 -5.60 -3.37
N THR A 76 -11.69 -6.04 -2.97
CA THR A 76 -10.93 -7.08 -3.70
C THR A 76 -10.92 -8.45 -3.05
N GLY A 77 -11.37 -8.56 -1.78
CA GLY A 77 -11.10 -9.74 -0.96
C GLY A 77 -9.66 -9.77 -0.43
N PRO A 78 -9.38 -10.64 0.56
CA PRO A 78 -8.04 -10.87 1.10
C PRO A 78 -7.13 -11.63 0.13
#